data_AF-A0A2E0XFJ1-F1
#
_entry.id   AF-A0A2E0XFJ1-F1
#
_cell.length_a   1.000
_cell.length_b   1.000
_cell.length_c   1.000
_cell.angle_alpha   90.00
_cell.angle_beta   90.00
_cell.angle_gamma   90.00
#
_symmetry.space_group_name_H-M   'P 1'
#
loop_
_entity.id
_entity.type
_entity.pdbx_description
1 polymer ?
#
loop_
_entity_poly.entity_id
_entity_poly.type
_entity_poly.pdbx_seq_one_letter_code
_entity_poly.pdbx_strand_id
1 'polypeptide(L)' 'MYAKPSEPIASYWNTLAFTMYKLQNYTNALQAIEEALKIQPRQSEYLDNRKRVTDAIQNKNR' A
#
# COMPACT_ATOMS: atom_id res chain seq x y z
N MET A 1 24.28 10.28 -20.07
CA MET A 1 22.83 9.97 -19.99
C MET A 1 22.42 10.15 -18.54
N TYR A 2 21.67 11.20 -18.22
CA TYR A 2 21.13 11.37 -16.88
C TYR A 2 20.06 10.29 -16.66
N ALA A 3 20.29 9.38 -15.72
CA ALA A 3 19.26 8.44 -15.29
C ALA A 3 18.09 9.29 -14.76
N LYS A 4 16.96 9.28 -15.47
CA LYS A 4 15.71 9.77 -14.89
C LYS A 4 15.53 9.02 -13.57
N PRO A 5 15.28 9.70 -12.43
CA PRO A 5 14.90 9.00 -11.21
C PRO A 5 13.77 8.05 -11.59
N SER A 6 13.94 6.76 -11.31
CA SER A 6 12.96 5.74 -11.67
C SER A 6 11.62 6.21 -11.13
N GLU A 7 10.65 6.45 -12.02
CA GLU A 7 9.32 6.90 -11.62
C GLU A 7 8.79 5.98 -10.52
N PRO A 8 8.14 6.53 -9.48
CA PRO A 8 7.63 5.71 -8.40
C PRO A 8 6.65 4.68 -8.98
N ILE A 9 7.02 3.41 -8.89
CA ILE A 9 6.21 2.32 -9.42
C ILE A 9 5.17 1.97 -8.37
N ALA A 10 3.90 2.23 -8.68
CA ALA A 10 2.79 2.00 -7.75
C ALA A 10 2.79 0.56 -7.19
N SER A 11 3.24 -0.43 -7.97
CA SER A 11 3.33 -1.83 -7.54
C SER A 11 4.36 -2.07 -6.44
N TYR A 12 5.42 -1.27 -6.35
CA TYR A 12 6.40 -1.37 -5.25
C TYR A 12 5.79 -0.94 -3.92
N TRP A 13 5.04 0.17 -3.93
CA TRP A 13 4.29 0.63 -2.77
C TRP A 13 3.24 -0.39 -2.33
N ASN A 14 2.53 -1.03 -3.27
CA ASN A 14 1.59 -2.12 -2.97
C ASN A 14 2.30 -3.34 -2.36
N THR A 15 3.48 -3.71 -2.89
CA THR A 15 4.27 -4.84 -2.38
C THR A 15 4.77 -4.56 -0.96
N LEU A 16 5.25 -3.34 -0.71
CA LEU A 16 5.64 -2.88 0.63
C LEU A 16 4.43 -2.90 1.58
N ALA A 17 3.27 -2.40 1.15
CA ALA A 17 2.05 -2.43 1.93
C ALA A 17 1.64 -3.86 2.33
N PHE A 18 1.66 -4.79 1.37
CA PHE A 18 1.33 -6.18 1.62
C PHE A 18 2.35 -6.85 2.56
N THR A 19 3.63 -6.53 2.43
CA THR A 19 4.68 -7.02 3.33
C THR A 19 4.46 -6.52 4.76
N MET A 20 4.21 -5.22 4.94
CA MET A 20 3.90 -4.62 6.25
C MET A 20 2.60 -5.18 6.84
N TYR A 21 1.58 -5.45 6.02
CA TYR A 21 0.35 -6.11 6.43
C TYR A 21 0.63 -7.51 6.99
N LYS A 22 1.48 -8.31 6.32
CA LYS A 22 1.88 -9.64 6.81
C LYS A 22 2.67 -9.58 8.12
N LEU A 23 3.44 -8.51 8.33
CA LEU A 23 4.12 -8.22 9.60
C LEU A 23 3.17 -7.63 10.67
N GLN A 24 1.87 -7.54 10.39
CA GLN A 24 0.85 -6.91 11.25
C GLN A 24 1.13 -5.44 11.60
N ASN A 25 2.01 -4.79 10.82
CA ASN A 25 2.29 -3.37 10.91
C ASN A 25 1.30 -2.59 10.04
N TYR A 26 0.04 -2.59 10.45
CA TYR A 26 -1.06 -2.09 9.63
C TYR A 26 -1.00 -0.58 9.39
N THR A 27 -0.43 0.20 10.33
CA THR A 27 -0.24 1.65 10.14
C THR A 27 0.70 1.94 8.97
N ASN A 28 1.85 1.26 8.91
CA ASN A 28 2.80 1.44 7.81
C ASN A 28 2.27 0.81 6.50
N ALA A 29 1.50 -0.28 6.61
CA ALA A 29 0.82 -0.87 5.45
C ALA A 29 -0.17 0.12 4.81
N LEU A 30 -0.91 0.87 5.63
CA LEU A 30 -1.87 1.87 5.16
C LEU A 30 -1.17 3.03 4.46
N GLN A 31 -0.08 3.56 5.03
CA GLN A 31 0.70 4.60 4.39
C GLN A 31 1.26 4.16 3.02
N ALA A 32 1.82 2.94 2.95
CA ALA A 32 2.35 2.42 1.70
C ALA A 32 1.25 2.21 0.64
N ILE A 33 0.07 1.69 0.99
CA ILE A 33 -1.00 1.49 0.00
C ILE A 33 -1.60 2.82 -0.47
N GLU A 34 -1.58 3.86 0.36
CA GLU A 34 -1.98 5.21 -0.03
C GLU A 34 -1.01 5.80 -1.07
N GLU A 35 0.30 5.59 -0.94
CA GLU A 35 1.27 5.99 -1.98
C GLU A 35 1.02 5.26 -3.31
N ALA A 36 0.71 3.96 -3.28
CA ALA A 36 0.34 3.21 -4.48
C ALA A 36 -0.90 3.82 -5.17
N LEU A 37 -1.91 4.19 -4.37
CA LEU A 37 -3.16 4.77 -4.85
C LEU A 37 -3.02 6.24 -5.29
N LYS A 38 -2.06 7.01 -4.78
CA LYS A 38 -1.75 8.34 -5.33
C LYS A 38 -1.30 8.26 -6.79
N ILE A 39 -0.59 7.19 -7.15
CA ILE A 39 -0.06 6.97 -8.50
C ILE A 39 -1.11 6.30 -9.40
N GLN A 40 -1.83 5.29 -8.88
CA GLN A 40 -2.89 4.58 -9.59
C GLN A 40 -4.17 4.49 -8.74
N PRO A 41 -4.99 5.55 -8.68
CA PRO A 41 -6.11 5.67 -7.73
C PRO A 41 -7.26 4.70 -7.99
N ARG A 42 -7.34 4.14 -9.20
CA ARG A 42 -8.41 3.24 -9.63
C ARG A 42 -7.93 1.80 -9.79
N GLN A 43 -6.73 1.46 -9.31
CA GLN A 43 -6.26 0.07 -9.41
C GLN A 43 -7.05 -0.81 -8.43
N SER A 44 -7.81 -1.77 -8.95
CA SER A 44 -8.65 -2.68 -8.17
C SER A 44 -7.87 -3.41 -7.08
N GLU A 45 -6.69 -3.93 -7.40
CA GLU A 45 -5.87 -4.67 -6.44
C GLU A 45 -5.46 -3.78 -5.25
N TYR A 46 -5.16 -2.50 -5.49
CA TYR A 46 -4.71 -1.60 -4.44
C TYR A 46 -5.87 -1.18 -3.54
N LEU A 47 -7.06 -1.01 -4.13
CA LEU A 47 -8.30 -0.76 -3.38
C LEU A 47 -8.65 -1.97 -2.48
N ASP A 48 -8.52 -3.19 -3.00
CA ASP A 48 -8.77 -4.42 -2.24
C ASP A 48 -7.76 -4.58 -1.09
N ASN A 49 -6.48 -4.33 -1.36
CA ASN A 49 -5.45 -4.37 -0.32
C ASN A 49 -5.65 -3.28 0.74
N ARG A 50 -6.07 -2.07 0.35
CA ARG A 50 -6.44 -1.02 1.32
C ARG A 50 -7.59 -1.47 2.21
N LYS A 51 -8.64 -2.09 1.65
CA LYS A 51 -9.77 -2.63 2.43
C LYS A 51 -9.29 -3.67 3.46
N ARG A 52 -8.45 -4.63 3.03
CA ARG A 52 -7.87 -5.63 3.94
C ARG A 52 -7.08 -4.99 5.09
N VAL A 53 -6.27 -3.97 4.78
CA VAL A 53 -5.50 -3.24 5.79
C VAL A 53 -6.43 -2.52 6.77
N THR A 54 -7.45 -1.80 6.28
CA THR A 54 -8.39 -1.07 7.15
C THR A 54 -9.22 -2.01 8.02
N ASP A 55 -9.67 -3.14 7.49
CA ASP A 55 -10.41 -4.15 8.24
C ASP A 55 -9.54 -4.73 9.37
N ALA A 56 -8.25 -4.99 9.09
CA ALA A 56 -7.31 -5.47 10.10
C ALA A 56 -7.03 -4.45 11.22
N ILE A 57 -6.95 -3.14 10.89
CA ILE A 57 -6.84 -2.07 11.89
C ILE A 57 -8.08 -2.05 12.78
N GLN A 58 -9.28 -2.09 12.18
CA GLN A 58 -10.54 -2.08 12.94
C GLN A 58 -10.66 -3.29 13.86
N ASN A 59 -10.28 -4.48 13.40
CA ASN A 59 -10.36 -5.71 14.19
C ASN A 59 -9.36 -5.74 15.35
N LYS A 60 -8.19 -5.10 15.22
CA LYS A 60 -7.19 -5.01 16.30
C LYS A 60 -7.61 -4.04 17.42
N ASN A 61 -8.48 -3.08 17.11
CA ASN A 61 -8.95 -2.06 18.05
C ASN A 61 -10.26 -2.44 18.74
N ARG A 62 -10.78 -3.65 18.51
CA ARG A 62 -11.93 -4.23 19.20
C ARG A 62 -11.45 -5.18 20.29
#